data_AF-A0A136IKX1-F1
#
_entry.id   AF-A0A136IKX1-F1
#
_cell.length_a   1.000
_cell.length_b   1.000
_cell.length_c   1.000
_cell.angle_alpha   90.00
_cell.angle_beta   90.00
_cell.angle_gamma   90.00
#
_symmetry.space_group_name_H-M   'P 1'
#
loop_
_entity.id
_entity.type
_entity.pdbx_description
1 polymer ?
#
loop_
_entity_poly.entity_id
_entity_poly.type
_entity_poly.pdbx_seq_one_letter_code
_entity_poly.pdbx_strand_id
1 'polypeptide(L)'
;HFSDEAGRTIVLRGVNLADGKFPLGKPTYHLESLEGAESCSYINSFFTLPISSPSQHNSGRDVRGDTSDAHKHLTRLRYMGFNVLRVPVVWEALEHAGPGIYDDEYIEYIAALVKLCSSPPYNFRVIVNPHQDLWSRFVGGSGAPLWTLHACGLDERYFAETHACIRYAEWPPDEKDPAKKKPHEIPPMMWTTNHNRLASMTLFALFYGGRVVAPKCRLRYPGSGGDGDENIQDFLQRHYFAAYGRLMARLGDLPFAYDSMNEPEPGYIELKDLDRIEREDTAKIGSTPTPIQGMRMGMAMEQEVSEYRLGKTGPHKKGSVTIKPGRKCWLTQEDPRWEFVRGAEWPLGECLWALHGVWDSKTGELLQKDYFHKVMPYTSPVATKKENEQDGPLSFVSSYWQAFHQQWTATIRKHSRTAIAFIQPCVFSPPPPRENPQADDSLHEPRHDDAIPDTDGSRTNSTDEKHRLIAYSPHYYDGLTVMHRHWHERWNADVVGLLRGHHKTKVTGLRVGKDNVRKAIGGQLGLLASDAPDIPTLIGEMGIPFNLDDSKAYRKGVDPESGSLRNGECKGGGDTKGAGDYTEHVKALDAMFAGCDAHLLNYTLWAYSPINTHKWGDHWNGEDLSIY
;
A
#
# COMPACT_ATOMS: atom_id res chain seq x y z
N HIS A 1 -19.62 -15.54 2.74
CA HIS A 1 -18.68 -16.21 1.80
C HIS A 1 -18.89 -15.69 0.38
N PHE A 2 -17.92 -15.88 -0.52
CA PHE A 2 -18.12 -15.62 -1.95
C PHE A 2 -18.93 -16.75 -2.58
N SER A 3 -19.87 -16.43 -3.46
CA SER A 3 -20.73 -17.39 -4.13
C SER A 3 -20.84 -17.10 -5.62
N ASP A 4 -21.04 -18.14 -6.44
CA ASP A 4 -21.44 -17.96 -7.84
C ASP A 4 -22.96 -17.93 -8.02
N GLU A 5 -23.39 -17.70 -9.27
CA GLU A 5 -24.81 -17.65 -9.67
C GLU A 5 -25.56 -18.97 -9.40
N ALA A 6 -24.85 -20.10 -9.31
CA ALA A 6 -25.44 -21.39 -8.96
C ALA A 6 -25.51 -21.62 -7.44
N GLY A 7 -25.14 -20.62 -6.63
CA GLY A 7 -25.15 -20.69 -5.17
C GLY A 7 -23.98 -21.48 -4.56
N ARG A 8 -22.96 -21.85 -5.35
CA ARG A 8 -21.80 -22.59 -4.83
C ARG A 8 -20.85 -21.63 -4.12
N THR A 9 -20.36 -22.03 -2.95
CA THR A 9 -19.28 -21.30 -2.27
C THR A 9 -17.99 -21.38 -3.09
N ILE A 10 -17.39 -20.22 -3.35
CA ILE A 10 -16.10 -20.12 -4.03
C ILE A 10 -15.01 -19.84 -2.99
N VAL A 11 -13.94 -20.64 -3.04
CA VAL A 11 -12.69 -20.35 -2.33
C VAL A 11 -11.73 -19.70 -3.31
N LEU A 12 -11.25 -18.51 -2.98
CA LEU A 12 -10.32 -17.71 -3.77
C LEU A 12 -8.91 -17.86 -3.21
N ARG A 13 -8.02 -18.40 -4.05
CA ARG A 13 -6.60 -18.61 -3.75
C ARG A 13 -5.80 -18.06 -4.91
N GLY A 14 -4.87 -17.16 -4.62
CA GLY A 14 -4.19 -16.42 -5.68
C GLY A 14 -2.88 -15.79 -5.28
N VAL A 15 -2.45 -14.86 -6.13
CA VAL A 15 -1.23 -14.07 -5.97
C VAL A 15 -1.49 -12.61 -6.30
N ASN A 16 -0.66 -11.74 -5.77
CA ASN A 16 -0.45 -10.38 -6.24
C ASN A 16 0.57 -10.39 -7.39
N LEU A 17 0.32 -9.67 -8.47
CA LEU A 17 1.32 -9.46 -9.53
C LEU A 17 2.20 -8.26 -9.15
N ALA A 18 3.43 -8.47 -8.67
CA ALA A 18 4.17 -7.43 -7.94
C ALA A 18 4.68 -6.26 -8.80
N ASP A 19 4.94 -6.51 -10.09
CA ASP A 19 5.77 -5.64 -10.92
C ASP A 19 5.10 -4.30 -11.32
N GLY A 20 3.87 -4.05 -10.87
CA GLY A 20 3.15 -2.79 -11.06
C GLY A 20 3.61 -1.63 -10.15
N LYS A 21 4.53 -1.87 -9.21
CA LYS A 21 4.92 -0.90 -8.17
C LYS A 21 5.88 0.19 -8.64
N PHE A 22 6.63 -0.05 -9.71
CA PHE A 22 7.62 0.88 -10.24
C PHE A 22 7.66 0.81 -11.78
N PRO A 23 8.12 1.88 -12.47
CA PRO A 23 8.18 1.86 -13.94
C PRO A 23 9.11 0.73 -14.44
N LEU A 24 8.80 0.16 -15.60
CA LEU A 24 9.57 -0.95 -16.14
C LEU A 24 11.06 -0.57 -16.28
N GLY A 25 11.95 -1.42 -15.77
CA GLY A 25 13.40 -1.19 -15.81
C GLY A 25 13.91 -0.11 -14.85
N LYS A 26 13.08 0.38 -13.92
CA LYS A 26 13.46 1.38 -12.91
C LYS A 26 13.39 0.82 -11.48
N PRO A 27 14.27 -0.12 -11.12
CA PRO A 27 14.24 -0.76 -9.79
C PRO A 27 14.64 0.21 -8.68
N THR A 28 14.23 -0.04 -7.43
CA THR A 28 14.40 0.97 -6.35
C THR A 28 15.83 1.12 -5.82
N TYR A 29 16.74 0.25 -6.25
CA TYR A 29 18.15 0.28 -5.87
C TYR A 29 19.04 1.12 -6.80
N HIS A 30 18.47 1.69 -7.85
CA HIS A 30 19.10 2.72 -8.69
C HIS A 30 18.46 4.08 -8.42
N LEU A 31 19.27 5.12 -8.23
CA LEU A 31 18.75 6.46 -7.95
C LEU A 31 18.16 7.08 -9.21
N GLU A 32 18.74 6.75 -10.36
CA GLU A 32 18.30 7.13 -11.71
C GLU A 32 16.88 6.66 -12.00
N SER A 33 16.40 5.65 -11.27
CA SER A 33 15.00 5.25 -11.32
C SER A 33 14.05 6.40 -11.02
N LEU A 34 14.45 7.40 -10.23
CA LEU A 34 13.66 8.60 -9.92
C LEU A 34 13.58 9.61 -11.06
N GLU A 35 14.43 9.52 -12.08
CA GLU A 35 14.49 10.47 -13.18
C GLU A 35 13.34 10.28 -14.18
N GLY A 36 13.03 11.34 -14.96
CA GLY A 36 11.99 11.33 -15.99
C GLY A 36 10.62 10.94 -15.45
N ALA A 37 10.22 11.57 -14.34
CA ALA A 37 8.97 11.27 -13.64
C ALA A 37 7.75 11.58 -14.51
N GLU A 38 7.80 12.69 -15.25
CA GLU A 38 6.74 13.19 -16.13
C GLU A 38 6.58 12.41 -17.44
N SER A 39 7.46 11.45 -17.71
CA SER A 39 7.47 10.64 -18.93
C SER A 39 7.81 9.18 -18.66
N CYS A 40 7.58 8.70 -17.43
CA CYS A 40 7.81 7.30 -17.08
C CYS A 40 6.75 6.40 -17.73
N SER A 41 7.06 5.11 -17.92
CA SER A 41 6.11 4.16 -18.51
C SER A 41 6.02 2.90 -17.67
N TYR A 42 4.79 2.46 -17.45
CA TYR A 42 4.45 1.21 -16.78
C TYR A 42 3.91 0.15 -17.77
N ILE A 43 3.93 0.45 -19.08
CA ILE A 43 3.51 -0.52 -20.10
C ILE A 43 4.43 -1.74 -20.03
N ASN A 44 3.82 -2.94 -20.10
CA ASN A 44 4.49 -4.23 -19.94
C ASN A 44 5.18 -4.46 -18.59
N SER A 45 4.83 -3.69 -17.54
CA SER A 45 5.42 -3.88 -16.21
C SER A 45 5.17 -5.29 -15.65
N PHE A 46 3.93 -5.80 -15.77
CA PHE A 46 3.58 -7.18 -15.39
C PHE A 46 4.05 -8.22 -16.39
N PHE A 47 3.57 -8.13 -17.64
CA PHE A 47 3.85 -9.09 -18.70
C PHE A 47 3.91 -8.36 -20.04
N THR A 48 4.66 -8.90 -20.98
CA THR A 48 4.52 -8.54 -22.39
C THR A 48 3.27 -9.21 -22.94
N LEU A 49 2.29 -8.41 -23.38
CA LEU A 49 1.04 -8.92 -23.94
C LEU A 49 1.18 -9.27 -25.43
N PRO A 50 0.40 -10.24 -25.94
CA PRO A 50 0.37 -10.57 -27.36
C PRO A 50 -0.32 -9.45 -28.12
N ILE A 51 0.50 -8.56 -28.69
CA ILE A 51 0.16 -7.43 -29.55
C ILE A 51 -0.83 -6.45 -28.88
N SER A 52 -0.28 -5.39 -28.33
CA SER A 52 -1.01 -4.14 -28.10
C SER A 52 -0.11 -2.94 -28.38
N SER A 53 0.06 -2.58 -29.66
CA SER A 53 0.05 -1.16 -30.02
C SER A 53 -0.13 -0.93 -31.54
N PRO A 54 -1.03 -0.01 -31.96
CA PRO A 54 -0.99 0.65 -33.27
C PRO A 54 0.26 1.52 -33.50
N SER A 55 1.08 1.80 -32.48
CA SER A 55 2.21 2.76 -32.54
C SER A 55 3.58 2.16 -32.92
N GLN A 56 3.70 0.85 -33.18
CA GLN A 56 4.96 0.24 -33.61
C GLN A 56 5.35 0.49 -35.09
N HIS A 57 4.72 1.44 -35.78
CA HIS A 57 5.01 1.66 -37.20
C HIS A 57 6.25 2.50 -37.54
N ASN A 58 7.01 3.05 -36.57
CA ASN A 58 8.09 4.01 -36.91
C ASN A 58 9.47 3.80 -36.27
N SER A 59 9.83 2.58 -35.85
CA SER A 59 11.26 2.24 -35.73
C SER A 59 11.55 0.95 -36.49
N GLY A 60 12.26 1.07 -37.61
CA GLY A 60 12.56 -0.01 -38.54
C GLY A 60 13.48 -1.09 -37.95
N ARG A 61 12.99 -1.86 -36.97
CA ARG A 61 13.55 -3.14 -36.56
C ARG A 61 12.47 -4.20 -36.71
N ASP A 62 12.52 -4.85 -37.87
CA ASP A 62 11.85 -6.10 -38.17
C ASP A 62 12.25 -7.16 -37.12
N VAL A 63 11.35 -7.50 -36.21
CA VAL A 63 11.48 -8.68 -35.34
C VAL A 63 10.26 -9.56 -35.55
N ARG A 64 10.37 -10.48 -36.50
CA ARG A 64 9.53 -11.67 -36.57
C ARG A 64 9.80 -12.53 -35.33
N GLY A 65 8.89 -12.47 -34.36
CA GLY A 65 8.84 -13.35 -33.20
C GLY A 65 7.65 -12.98 -32.33
N ASP A 66 6.79 -13.95 -32.03
CA ASP A 66 5.70 -13.81 -31.08
C ASP A 66 6.32 -13.66 -29.66
N THR A 67 6.54 -12.43 -29.20
CA THR A 67 7.33 -12.08 -27.99
C THR A 67 6.52 -11.97 -26.70
N SER A 68 5.24 -12.36 -26.71
CA SER A 68 4.38 -12.33 -25.51
C SER A 68 4.79 -13.40 -24.50
N ASP A 69 5.09 -13.01 -23.26
CA ASP A 69 5.33 -13.94 -22.15
C ASP A 69 4.13 -14.12 -21.22
N ALA A 70 3.08 -13.28 -21.35
CA ALA A 70 1.88 -13.33 -20.51
C ALA A 70 1.25 -14.72 -20.45
N HIS A 71 1.07 -15.38 -21.60
CA HIS A 71 0.48 -16.73 -21.65
C HIS A 71 1.30 -17.76 -20.86
N LYS A 72 2.63 -17.68 -20.89
CA LYS A 72 3.52 -18.59 -20.14
C LYS A 72 3.29 -18.44 -18.63
N HIS A 73 3.27 -17.20 -18.14
CA HIS A 73 3.09 -16.91 -16.71
C HIS A 73 1.68 -17.24 -16.23
N LEU A 74 0.65 -16.88 -16.98
CA LEU A 74 -0.74 -17.20 -16.64
C LEU A 74 -1.00 -18.72 -16.63
N THR A 75 -0.38 -19.45 -17.56
CA THR A 75 -0.44 -20.92 -17.57
C THR A 75 0.20 -21.52 -16.33
N ARG A 76 1.36 -21.01 -15.91
CA ARG A 76 2.03 -21.44 -14.68
C ARG A 76 1.15 -21.19 -13.45
N LEU A 77 0.57 -20.00 -13.33
CA LEU A 77 -0.32 -19.67 -12.20
C LEU A 77 -1.55 -20.57 -12.15
N ARG A 78 -2.14 -20.92 -13.30
CA ARG A 78 -3.23 -21.91 -13.35
C ARG A 78 -2.77 -23.31 -12.96
N TYR A 79 -1.58 -23.72 -13.41
CA TYR A 79 -0.99 -25.01 -13.04
C TYR A 79 -0.75 -25.13 -11.52
N MET A 80 -0.43 -24.03 -10.85
CA MET A 80 -0.33 -23.95 -9.39
C MET A 80 -1.69 -23.98 -8.66
N GLY A 81 -2.80 -23.98 -9.40
CA GLY A 81 -4.16 -24.07 -8.85
C GLY A 81 -4.78 -22.72 -8.48
N PHE A 82 -4.14 -21.60 -8.79
CA PHE A 82 -4.68 -20.27 -8.48
C PHE A 82 -5.91 -19.91 -9.35
N ASN A 83 -6.82 -19.13 -8.77
CA ASN A 83 -8.07 -18.72 -9.42
C ASN A 83 -8.43 -17.23 -9.23
N VAL A 84 -7.64 -16.49 -8.47
CA VAL A 84 -7.75 -15.04 -8.31
C VAL A 84 -6.37 -14.39 -8.51
N LEU A 85 -6.33 -13.21 -9.13
CA LEU A 85 -5.13 -12.40 -9.28
C LEU A 85 -5.45 -10.99 -8.76
N ARG A 86 -4.58 -10.46 -7.90
CA ARG A 86 -4.63 -9.06 -7.47
C ARG A 86 -3.59 -8.28 -8.26
N VAL A 87 -4.03 -7.20 -8.90
CA VAL A 87 -3.24 -6.40 -9.87
C VAL A 87 -3.01 -5.01 -9.27
N PRO A 88 -1.82 -4.75 -8.70
CA PRO A 88 -1.39 -3.46 -8.17
C PRO A 88 -1.26 -2.40 -9.27
N VAL A 89 -2.21 -1.47 -9.36
CA VAL A 89 -2.11 -0.29 -10.24
C VAL A 89 -1.78 0.91 -9.38
N VAL A 90 -0.61 1.49 -9.58
CA VAL A 90 -0.19 2.70 -8.84
C VAL A 90 -0.74 3.97 -9.52
N TRP A 91 -1.01 5.01 -8.73
CA TRP A 91 -1.58 6.26 -9.26
C TRP A 91 -0.63 6.95 -10.25
N GLU A 92 0.68 6.89 -10.02
CA GLU A 92 1.68 7.41 -10.95
C GLU A 92 1.53 6.82 -12.35
N ALA A 93 1.27 5.52 -12.46
CA ALA A 93 1.13 4.86 -13.76
C ALA A 93 -0.06 5.41 -14.57
N LEU A 94 -1.06 6.01 -13.91
CA LEU A 94 -2.23 6.59 -14.55
C LEU A 94 -2.08 8.08 -14.86
N GLU A 95 -1.29 8.83 -14.09
CA GLU A 95 -1.31 10.32 -14.08
C GLU A 95 0.08 10.91 -13.77
N HIS A 96 1.16 10.31 -14.29
CA HIS A 96 2.54 10.76 -14.03
C HIS A 96 2.90 12.11 -14.66
N ALA A 97 2.32 12.41 -15.83
CA ALA A 97 2.64 13.59 -16.64
C ALA A 97 2.05 14.90 -16.11
N GLY A 98 1.27 14.84 -15.03
CA GLY A 98 0.69 16.01 -14.37
C GLY A 98 -0.79 15.83 -14.03
N PRO A 99 -1.37 16.69 -13.19
CA PRO A 99 -2.77 16.59 -12.80
C PRO A 99 -3.70 16.69 -14.02
N GLY A 100 -4.57 15.70 -14.22
CA GLY A 100 -5.52 15.59 -15.32
C GLY A 100 -4.93 15.07 -16.62
N ILE A 101 -3.63 14.76 -16.67
CA ILE A 101 -2.95 14.26 -17.86
C ILE A 101 -2.72 12.76 -17.68
N TYR A 102 -3.62 11.98 -18.28
CA TYR A 102 -3.67 10.53 -18.10
C TYR A 102 -2.85 9.76 -19.12
N ASP A 103 -2.21 8.67 -18.69
CA ASP A 103 -1.57 7.70 -19.57
C ASP A 103 -2.60 6.70 -20.11
N ASP A 104 -3.25 7.07 -21.22
CA ASP A 104 -4.24 6.22 -21.89
C ASP A 104 -3.63 4.94 -22.46
N GLU A 105 -2.34 4.95 -22.85
CA GLU A 105 -1.68 3.75 -23.36
C GLU A 105 -1.52 2.70 -22.25
N TYR A 106 -1.14 3.14 -21.04
CA TYR A 106 -1.11 2.25 -19.87
C TYR A 106 -2.50 1.78 -19.45
N ILE A 107 -3.52 2.64 -19.50
CA ILE A 107 -4.92 2.25 -19.21
C ILE A 107 -5.38 1.15 -20.19
N GLU A 108 -5.07 1.28 -21.48
CA GLU A 108 -5.35 0.25 -22.49
C GLU A 108 -4.59 -1.05 -22.22
N TYR A 109 -3.31 -0.95 -21.82
CA TYR A 109 -2.51 -2.10 -21.42
C TYR A 109 -3.14 -2.85 -20.23
N ILE A 110 -3.59 -2.15 -19.18
CA ILE A 110 -4.29 -2.77 -18.05
C ILE A 110 -5.60 -3.41 -18.48
N ALA A 111 -6.39 -2.75 -19.34
CA ALA A 111 -7.63 -3.32 -19.85
C ALA A 111 -7.39 -4.61 -20.65
N ALA A 112 -6.32 -4.66 -21.44
CA ALA A 112 -5.92 -5.86 -22.17
C ALA A 112 -5.44 -6.97 -21.21
N LEU A 113 -4.64 -6.64 -20.20
CA LEU A 113 -4.17 -7.59 -19.18
C LEU A 113 -5.35 -8.19 -18.39
N VAL A 114 -6.24 -7.35 -17.85
CA VAL A 114 -7.42 -7.81 -17.10
C VAL A 114 -8.29 -8.71 -17.98
N LYS A 115 -8.55 -8.31 -19.22
CA LYS A 115 -9.32 -9.12 -20.17
C LYS A 115 -8.65 -10.47 -20.43
N LEU A 116 -7.34 -10.50 -20.65
CA LEU A 116 -6.59 -11.73 -20.88
C LEU A 116 -6.67 -12.67 -19.67
N CYS A 117 -6.45 -12.14 -18.47
CA CYS A 117 -6.53 -12.90 -17.22
C CYS A 117 -7.92 -13.50 -16.97
N SER A 118 -8.98 -12.72 -17.22
CA SER A 118 -10.36 -13.12 -16.91
C SER A 118 -11.05 -13.94 -18.01
N SER A 119 -10.51 -13.96 -19.23
CA SER A 119 -11.07 -14.72 -20.35
C SER A 119 -10.58 -16.17 -20.37
N PRO A 120 -11.30 -17.10 -21.04
CA PRO A 120 -10.77 -18.42 -21.36
C PRO A 120 -9.43 -18.32 -22.11
N PRO A 121 -8.47 -19.22 -21.83
CA PRO A 121 -8.57 -20.40 -20.95
C PRO A 121 -8.27 -20.13 -19.46
N TYR A 122 -7.93 -18.89 -19.09
CA TYR A 122 -7.41 -18.58 -17.76
C TYR A 122 -8.49 -18.33 -16.73
N ASN A 123 -9.55 -17.60 -17.06
CA ASN A 123 -10.72 -17.42 -16.18
C ASN A 123 -10.37 -17.03 -14.73
N PHE A 124 -9.33 -16.22 -14.54
CA PHE A 124 -9.01 -15.67 -13.23
C PHE A 124 -10.03 -14.60 -12.83
N ARG A 125 -10.39 -14.58 -11.55
CA ARG A 125 -11.01 -13.40 -10.95
C ARG A 125 -9.92 -12.35 -10.76
N VAL A 126 -10.09 -11.17 -11.33
CA VAL A 126 -9.08 -10.11 -11.24
C VAL A 126 -9.56 -9.02 -10.29
N ILE A 127 -8.75 -8.75 -9.27
CA ILE A 127 -8.94 -7.65 -8.33
C ILE A 127 -8.00 -6.53 -8.77
N VAL A 128 -8.54 -5.37 -9.12
CA VAL A 128 -7.71 -4.19 -9.40
C VAL A 128 -7.44 -3.47 -8.09
N ASN A 129 -6.16 -3.29 -7.77
CA ASN A 129 -5.74 -2.74 -6.50
C ASN A 129 -5.05 -1.38 -6.71
N PRO A 130 -5.71 -0.26 -6.38
CA PRO A 130 -5.06 1.04 -6.25
C PRO A 130 -3.91 0.99 -5.23
N HIS A 131 -2.70 0.74 -5.73
CA HIS A 131 -1.58 0.34 -4.88
C HIS A 131 -0.71 1.52 -4.51
N GLN A 132 -0.21 1.47 -3.28
CA GLN A 132 0.81 2.36 -2.76
C GLN A 132 1.50 1.68 -1.58
N ASP A 133 2.75 2.05 -1.35
CA ASP A 133 3.40 1.96 -0.06
C ASP A 133 4.03 3.31 0.21
N LEU A 134 3.87 3.84 1.43
CA LEU A 134 4.49 5.10 1.85
C LEU A 134 4.21 6.26 0.90
N TRP A 135 3.02 6.29 0.29
CA TRP A 135 2.58 7.27 -0.69
C TRP A 135 3.20 7.17 -2.09
N SER A 136 4.53 7.17 -2.22
CA SER A 136 5.20 7.33 -3.52
C SER A 136 6.62 6.76 -3.54
N ARG A 137 7.12 6.39 -4.73
CA ARG A 137 8.52 5.98 -4.92
C ARG A 137 9.53 7.08 -4.58
N PHE A 138 9.13 8.35 -4.70
CA PHE A 138 9.93 9.50 -4.28
C PHE A 138 10.06 9.62 -2.75
N VAL A 139 9.21 8.93 -1.99
CA VAL A 139 9.19 8.86 -0.52
C VAL A 139 9.73 7.51 -0.01
N GLY A 140 10.32 6.71 -0.91
CA GLY A 140 10.89 5.40 -0.59
C GLY A 140 9.91 4.24 -0.65
N GLY A 141 8.75 4.40 -1.28
CA GLY A 141 7.76 3.33 -1.49
C GLY A 141 7.28 3.21 -2.94
N SER A 142 5.96 3.29 -3.16
CA SER A 142 5.28 3.20 -4.46
C SER A 142 3.94 3.93 -4.41
N GLY A 143 3.33 4.29 -5.55
CA GLY A 143 1.97 4.86 -5.56
C GLY A 143 1.81 6.15 -6.35
N ALA A 144 1.72 7.27 -5.65
CA ALA A 144 1.39 8.60 -6.16
C ALA A 144 2.51 9.23 -7.01
N PRO A 145 2.15 10.02 -8.05
CA PRO A 145 3.11 10.71 -8.91
C PRO A 145 3.81 11.87 -8.21
N LEU A 146 4.98 12.26 -8.74
CA LEU A 146 5.82 13.34 -8.18
C LEU A 146 5.07 14.65 -7.95
N TRP A 147 4.19 15.03 -8.87
CA TRP A 147 3.45 16.29 -8.76
C TRP A 147 2.62 16.38 -7.47
N THR A 148 2.24 15.25 -6.85
CA THR A 148 1.52 15.25 -5.56
C THR A 148 2.40 15.75 -4.41
N LEU A 149 3.70 15.43 -4.43
CA LEU A 149 4.67 15.94 -3.46
C LEU A 149 4.86 17.44 -3.65
N HIS A 150 5.01 17.87 -4.90
CA HIS A 150 5.15 19.28 -5.25
C HIS A 150 3.89 20.05 -4.89
N ALA A 151 2.69 19.51 -5.15
CA ALA A 151 1.41 20.07 -4.72
C ALA A 151 1.34 20.23 -3.20
N CYS A 152 2.04 19.39 -2.42
CA CYS A 152 2.15 19.51 -0.97
C CYS A 152 3.31 20.41 -0.49
N GLY A 153 4.08 20.98 -1.42
CA GLY A 153 5.20 21.88 -1.14
C GLY A 153 6.50 21.15 -0.76
N LEU A 154 6.57 19.83 -0.90
CA LEU A 154 7.75 19.04 -0.55
C LEU A 154 8.75 18.95 -1.72
N ASP A 155 10.03 18.94 -1.37
CA ASP A 155 11.16 18.79 -2.29
C ASP A 155 11.90 17.48 -2.00
N GLU A 156 11.64 16.48 -2.85
CA GLU A 156 12.13 15.11 -2.72
C GLU A 156 13.64 14.98 -2.85
N ARG A 157 14.30 15.97 -3.47
CA ARG A 157 15.75 15.98 -3.70
C ARG A 157 16.55 16.07 -2.41
N TYR A 158 15.92 16.53 -1.33
CA TYR A 158 16.56 16.72 -0.03
C TYR A 158 16.06 15.77 1.05
N PHE A 159 15.27 14.75 0.71
CA PHE A 159 14.72 13.81 1.69
C PHE A 159 15.77 12.96 2.40
N ALA A 160 16.81 12.47 1.70
CA ALA A 160 17.89 11.73 2.34
C ALA A 160 18.63 12.59 3.37
N GLU A 161 19.01 13.82 2.99
CA GLU A 161 19.76 14.75 3.84
C GLU A 161 18.96 15.22 5.07
N THR A 162 17.65 15.41 4.91
CA THR A 162 16.74 15.81 6.01
C THR A 162 16.17 14.63 6.78
N HIS A 163 16.44 13.39 6.35
CA HIS A 163 15.82 12.18 6.87
C HIS A 163 14.28 12.21 6.80
N ALA A 164 13.71 13.02 5.91
CA ALA A 164 12.26 13.11 5.69
C ALA A 164 11.67 11.82 5.12
N CYS A 165 12.50 11.01 4.44
CA CYS A 165 12.32 9.58 4.20
C CYS A 165 13.69 8.91 4.00
N ILE A 166 13.74 7.58 4.06
CA ILE A 166 14.89 6.77 3.66
C ILE A 166 14.53 6.02 2.38
N ARG A 167 15.29 6.24 1.30
CA ARG A 167 15.14 5.50 0.04
C ARG A 167 16.21 4.42 -0.07
N TYR A 168 15.86 3.29 -0.67
CA TYR A 168 16.73 2.13 -0.81
C TYR A 168 18.04 2.46 -1.56
N ALA A 169 17.93 3.10 -2.73
CA ALA A 169 19.08 3.55 -3.54
C ALA A 169 20.05 4.50 -2.80
N GLU A 170 19.58 5.20 -1.77
CA GLU A 170 20.36 6.22 -1.05
C GLU A 170 20.95 5.70 0.26
N TRP A 171 20.91 4.40 0.53
CA TRP A 171 21.49 3.87 1.76
C TRP A 171 23.04 3.90 1.75
N PRO A 172 23.71 4.29 2.86
CA PRO A 172 23.16 5.00 4.01
C PRO A 172 22.84 6.47 3.65
N PRO A 173 21.73 7.05 4.17
CA PRO A 173 21.23 8.37 3.76
C PRO A 173 22.26 9.50 3.92
N ASP A 174 23.09 9.43 4.96
CA ASP A 174 24.12 10.44 5.30
C ASP A 174 25.35 10.44 4.36
N GLU A 175 25.57 9.37 3.59
CA GLU A 175 26.68 9.34 2.63
C GLU A 175 26.39 10.29 1.46
N LYS A 176 27.30 11.21 1.16
CA LYS A 176 27.11 12.22 0.12
C LYS A 176 27.71 11.80 -1.22
N ASP A 177 28.66 10.88 -1.20
CA ASP A 177 29.31 10.33 -2.39
C ASP A 177 28.44 9.21 -2.98
N PRO A 178 27.80 9.39 -4.16
CA PRO A 178 26.97 8.36 -4.76
C PRO A 178 27.70 7.04 -4.98
N ALA A 179 29.01 7.08 -5.24
CA ALA A 179 29.83 5.87 -5.45
C ALA A 179 30.04 5.06 -4.16
N LYS A 180 29.77 5.63 -3.00
CA LYS A 180 29.85 4.97 -1.68
C LYS A 180 28.49 4.55 -1.14
N LYS A 181 27.41 4.80 -1.87
CA LYS A 181 26.09 4.24 -1.54
C LYS A 181 26.13 2.72 -1.66
N LYS A 182 25.44 2.06 -0.73
CA LYS A 182 25.41 0.61 -0.58
C LYS A 182 23.98 0.12 -0.36
N PRO A 183 23.10 0.22 -1.37
CA PRO A 183 21.70 -0.17 -1.24
C PRO A 183 21.50 -1.59 -0.69
N HIS A 184 22.36 -2.54 -1.07
CA HIS A 184 22.31 -3.93 -0.60
C HIS A 184 22.67 -4.13 0.89
N GLU A 185 23.29 -3.15 1.55
CA GLU A 185 23.60 -3.19 2.99
C GLU A 185 22.49 -2.56 3.85
N ILE A 186 21.37 -2.13 3.24
CA ILE A 186 20.26 -1.57 4.00
C ILE A 186 19.65 -2.64 4.91
N PRO A 187 19.33 -2.30 6.18
CA PRO A 187 18.66 -3.24 7.06
C PRO A 187 17.32 -3.72 6.46
N PRO A 188 16.97 -5.01 6.64
CA PRO A 188 15.68 -5.54 6.23
C PRO A 188 14.52 -4.70 6.77
N MET A 189 13.49 -4.49 5.95
CA MET A 189 12.30 -3.71 6.28
C MET A 189 12.55 -2.25 6.69
N MET A 190 13.74 -1.68 6.41
CA MET A 190 14.04 -0.26 6.72
C MET A 190 13.02 0.70 6.10
N TRP A 191 12.48 0.38 4.92
CA TRP A 191 11.50 1.21 4.24
C TRP A 191 10.27 1.48 5.11
N THR A 192 9.78 0.50 5.89
CA THR A 192 8.62 0.67 6.79
C THR A 192 8.84 1.74 7.87
N THR A 193 10.09 2.13 8.16
CA THR A 193 10.35 3.24 9.10
C THR A 193 9.85 4.58 8.57
N ASN A 194 9.63 4.70 7.25
CA ASN A 194 9.11 5.91 6.62
C ASN A 194 7.66 6.23 7.00
N HIS A 195 6.88 5.26 7.53
CA HIS A 195 5.55 5.51 8.11
C HIS A 195 5.57 6.58 9.21
N ASN A 196 6.73 6.75 9.89
CA ASN A 196 6.92 7.74 10.96
C ASN A 196 7.79 8.92 10.54
N ARG A 197 8.04 9.13 9.25
CA ARG A 197 8.89 10.24 8.78
C ARG A 197 8.09 11.33 8.11
N LEU A 198 8.67 12.53 8.12
CA LEU A 198 8.02 13.78 7.75
C LEU A 198 7.25 13.68 6.43
N ALA A 199 7.85 13.11 5.38
CA ALA A 199 7.25 13.09 4.06
C ALA A 199 5.95 12.25 4.03
N SER A 200 6.00 10.96 4.40
CA SER A 200 4.82 10.09 4.40
C SER A 200 3.73 10.62 5.33
N MET A 201 4.10 11.00 6.57
CA MET A 201 3.15 11.50 7.56
C MET A 201 2.44 12.78 7.09
N THR A 202 3.16 13.67 6.39
CA THR A 202 2.59 14.89 5.83
C THR A 202 1.61 14.58 4.70
N LEU A 203 2.02 13.74 3.74
CA LEU A 203 1.23 13.46 2.54
C LEU A 203 -0.11 12.80 2.87
N PHE A 204 -0.11 11.80 3.76
CA PHE A 204 -1.34 11.16 4.22
C PHE A 204 -2.25 12.11 5.01
N ALA A 205 -1.69 12.93 5.90
CA ALA A 205 -2.46 13.90 6.68
C ALA A 205 -3.17 14.92 5.76
N LEU A 206 -2.48 15.40 4.71
CA LEU A 206 -3.06 16.31 3.73
C LEU A 206 -4.12 15.62 2.87
N PHE A 207 -3.88 14.38 2.42
CA PHE A 207 -4.82 13.63 1.58
C PHE A 207 -6.13 13.34 2.28
N TYR A 208 -6.10 12.91 3.54
CA TYR A 208 -7.32 12.51 4.25
C TYR A 208 -7.98 13.65 5.02
N GLY A 209 -7.18 14.51 5.67
CA GLY A 209 -7.66 15.50 6.64
C GLY A 209 -7.28 16.94 6.34
N GLY A 210 -6.73 17.25 5.15
CA GLY A 210 -6.17 18.57 4.81
C GLY A 210 -7.11 19.75 5.05
N ARG A 211 -8.44 19.60 4.94
CA ARG A 211 -9.39 20.67 5.27
C ARG A 211 -9.36 21.09 6.73
N VAL A 212 -9.12 20.12 7.62
CA VAL A 212 -9.18 20.30 9.07
C VAL A 212 -7.79 20.59 9.62
N VAL A 213 -6.80 19.79 9.24
CA VAL A 213 -5.44 19.89 9.80
C VAL A 213 -4.55 20.88 9.05
N ALA A 214 -4.93 21.31 7.85
CA ALA A 214 -4.14 22.23 7.03
C ALA A 214 -5.02 23.21 6.22
N PRO A 215 -5.96 23.95 6.84
CA PRO A 215 -6.94 24.79 6.14
C PRO A 215 -6.33 25.86 5.23
N LYS A 216 -5.11 26.35 5.54
CA LYS A 216 -4.41 27.36 4.74
C LYS A 216 -3.78 26.78 3.47
N CYS A 217 -3.61 25.46 3.40
CA CYS A 217 -3.02 24.79 2.23
C CYS A 217 -4.03 24.74 1.09
N ARG A 218 -4.09 25.83 0.31
CA ARG A 218 -4.94 25.96 -0.87
C ARG A 218 -4.12 26.14 -2.13
N LEU A 219 -4.56 25.48 -3.20
CA LEU A 219 -3.87 25.42 -4.48
C LEU A 219 -4.86 25.76 -5.58
N ARG A 220 -4.41 26.52 -6.58
CA ARG A 220 -5.09 26.65 -7.86
C ARG A 220 -4.24 26.02 -8.94
N TYR A 221 -4.88 25.20 -9.77
CA TYR A 221 -4.27 24.57 -10.94
C TYR A 221 -5.06 24.98 -12.18
N PRO A 222 -4.46 25.70 -13.15
CA PRO A 222 -5.17 26.17 -14.34
C PRO A 222 -5.85 25.04 -15.14
N GLY A 223 -5.28 23.84 -15.13
CA GLY A 223 -5.81 22.68 -15.82
C GLY A 223 -7.02 22.00 -15.15
N SER A 224 -7.42 22.38 -13.93
CA SER A 224 -8.54 21.73 -13.21
C SER A 224 -9.93 22.22 -13.65
N GLY A 225 -10.02 23.22 -14.53
CA GLY A 225 -11.30 23.77 -15.01
C GLY A 225 -12.13 24.48 -13.93
N GLY A 226 -11.55 24.74 -12.75
CA GLY A 226 -12.17 25.48 -11.65
C GLY A 226 -11.67 26.93 -11.59
N ASP A 227 -12.56 27.86 -11.23
CA ASP A 227 -12.27 29.30 -11.18
C ASP A 227 -11.58 29.76 -9.87
N GLY A 228 -11.22 28.86 -8.94
CA GLY A 228 -10.75 29.26 -7.61
C GLY A 228 -9.80 28.28 -6.91
N ASP A 229 -9.16 28.78 -5.85
CA ASP A 229 -8.26 28.01 -5.00
C ASP A 229 -9.05 26.92 -4.27
N GLU A 230 -8.60 25.66 -4.32
CA GLU A 230 -9.20 24.53 -3.59
C GLU A 230 -8.27 24.04 -2.48
N ASN A 231 -8.81 23.45 -1.41
CA ASN A 231 -7.96 22.87 -0.36
C ASN A 231 -7.21 21.64 -0.90
N ILE A 232 -5.97 21.44 -0.45
CA ILE A 232 -5.10 20.35 -0.91
C ILE A 232 -5.73 18.95 -0.76
N GLN A 233 -6.56 18.71 0.26
CA GLN A 233 -7.32 17.46 0.40
C GLN A 233 -8.22 17.23 -0.81
N ASP A 234 -9.02 18.23 -1.16
CA ASP A 234 -10.00 18.14 -2.24
C ASP A 234 -9.30 18.00 -3.58
N PHE A 235 -8.20 18.74 -3.80
CA PHE A 235 -7.36 18.62 -4.98
C PHE A 235 -6.86 17.18 -5.17
N LEU A 236 -6.18 16.62 -4.16
CA LEU A 236 -5.58 15.30 -4.27
C LEU A 236 -6.63 14.19 -4.41
N GLN A 237 -7.71 14.22 -3.61
CA GLN A 237 -8.77 13.21 -3.70
C GLN A 237 -9.51 13.29 -5.04
N ARG A 238 -9.82 14.49 -5.54
CA ARG A 238 -10.47 14.67 -6.85
C ARG A 238 -9.65 14.06 -7.97
N HIS A 239 -8.34 14.32 -8.00
CA HIS A 239 -7.46 13.75 -9.03
C HIS A 239 -7.28 12.24 -8.87
N TYR A 240 -7.14 11.73 -7.64
CA TYR A 240 -7.10 10.30 -7.35
C TYR A 240 -8.36 9.58 -7.89
N PHE A 241 -9.55 10.06 -7.51
CA PHE A 241 -10.81 9.47 -7.99
C PHE A 241 -11.00 9.61 -9.50
N ALA A 242 -10.53 10.70 -10.10
CA ALA A 242 -10.62 10.90 -11.56
C ALA A 242 -9.70 9.95 -12.33
N ALA A 243 -8.44 9.77 -11.89
CA ALA A 243 -7.49 8.87 -12.52
C ALA A 243 -7.98 7.41 -12.49
N TYR A 244 -8.36 6.91 -11.31
CA TYR A 244 -8.92 5.57 -11.21
C TYR A 244 -10.31 5.45 -11.83
N GLY A 245 -11.14 6.51 -11.78
CA GLY A 245 -12.42 6.55 -12.48
C GLY A 245 -12.27 6.39 -13.99
N ARG A 246 -11.22 6.97 -14.58
CA ARG A 246 -10.90 6.78 -16.01
C ARG A 246 -10.53 5.33 -16.32
N LEU A 247 -9.69 4.71 -15.49
CA LEU A 247 -9.38 3.28 -15.60
C LEU A 247 -10.64 2.41 -15.45
N MET A 248 -11.48 2.69 -14.44
CA MET A 248 -12.75 1.98 -14.21
C MET A 248 -13.70 2.13 -15.39
N ALA A 249 -13.82 3.32 -15.97
CA ALA A 249 -14.63 3.55 -17.16
C ALA A 249 -14.18 2.67 -18.34
N ARG A 250 -12.87 2.50 -18.50
CA ARG A 250 -12.30 1.63 -19.55
C ARG A 250 -12.51 0.14 -19.26
N LEU A 251 -12.49 -0.27 -18.00
CA LEU A 251 -12.65 -1.65 -17.57
C LEU A 251 -14.12 -2.10 -17.50
N GLY A 252 -15.05 -1.20 -17.18
CA GLY A 252 -16.46 -1.54 -16.97
C GLY A 252 -16.65 -2.65 -15.94
N ASP A 253 -17.46 -3.65 -16.28
CA ASP A 253 -17.73 -4.82 -15.44
C ASP A 253 -16.71 -5.97 -15.60
N LEU A 254 -15.56 -5.75 -16.26
CA LEU A 254 -14.54 -6.79 -16.45
C LEU A 254 -13.92 -7.28 -15.13
N PRO A 255 -13.51 -6.41 -14.18
CA PRO A 255 -12.87 -6.86 -12.95
C PRO A 255 -13.87 -7.51 -11.99
N PHE A 256 -13.37 -8.47 -11.21
CA PHE A 256 -14.13 -9.10 -10.13
C PHE A 256 -14.34 -8.14 -8.95
N ALA A 257 -13.32 -7.35 -8.61
CA ALA A 257 -13.36 -6.41 -7.49
C ALA A 257 -12.36 -5.27 -7.66
N TYR A 258 -12.54 -4.25 -6.83
CA TYR A 258 -11.62 -3.13 -6.65
C TYR A 258 -11.31 -2.96 -5.16
N ASP A 259 -10.02 -2.82 -4.83
CA ASP A 259 -9.62 -2.21 -3.55
C ASP A 259 -9.84 -0.69 -3.59
N SER A 260 -9.76 -0.04 -2.43
CA SER A 260 -9.91 1.42 -2.32
C SER A 260 -8.59 2.16 -2.36
N MET A 261 -7.66 1.76 -1.51
CA MET A 261 -6.27 2.16 -1.47
C MET A 261 -5.55 1.06 -0.71
N ASN A 262 -4.40 0.61 -1.20
CA ASN A 262 -3.59 -0.34 -0.47
C ASN A 262 -3.12 0.27 0.86
N GLU A 263 -3.29 -0.45 1.97
CA GLU A 263 -2.75 -0.10 3.30
C GLU A 263 -2.79 1.41 3.64
N PRO A 264 -3.99 2.02 3.68
CA PRO A 264 -4.11 3.46 3.90
C PRO A 264 -3.64 3.85 5.31
N GLU A 265 -3.11 5.06 5.45
CA GLU A 265 -2.56 5.54 6.73
C GLU A 265 -3.12 6.90 7.18
N PRO A 266 -3.17 7.17 8.50
CA PRO A 266 -3.58 8.48 9.01
C PRO A 266 -2.54 9.61 8.86
N GLY A 267 -1.27 9.28 8.59
CA GLY A 267 -0.16 10.22 8.74
C GLY A 267 -0.06 10.83 10.15
N TYR A 268 -0.12 12.16 10.28
CA TYR A 268 -0.13 12.81 11.60
C TYR A 268 -1.48 12.75 12.34
N ILE A 269 -2.57 12.42 11.65
CA ILE A 269 -3.93 12.44 12.22
C ILE A 269 -3.98 11.51 13.46
N GLU A 270 -4.72 11.93 14.49
CA GLU A 270 -4.87 11.27 15.81
C GLU A 270 -3.70 11.36 16.80
N LEU A 271 -2.51 11.81 16.38
CA LEU A 271 -1.36 11.89 17.30
C LEU A 271 -1.60 12.90 18.43
N LYS A 272 -1.36 12.45 19.67
CA LYS A 272 -1.61 13.20 20.91
C LYS A 272 -0.38 13.94 21.42
N ASP A 273 0.81 13.48 21.07
CA ASP A 273 2.07 14.09 21.49
C ASP A 273 3.13 14.02 20.37
N LEU A 274 3.33 15.14 19.69
CA LEU A 274 4.33 15.30 18.61
C LEU A 274 5.78 15.21 19.09
N ASP A 275 6.04 15.22 20.40
CA ASP A 275 7.37 14.99 20.96
C ASP A 275 7.62 13.51 21.29
N ARG A 276 6.69 12.62 20.92
CA ARG A 276 6.79 11.17 21.16
C ARG A 276 6.52 10.38 19.88
N ILE A 277 7.06 9.15 19.86
CA ILE A 277 6.74 8.17 18.81
C ILE A 277 5.60 7.30 19.36
N GLU A 278 4.36 7.66 19.03
CA GLU A 278 3.15 6.97 19.53
C GLU A 278 2.78 5.73 18.73
N ARG A 279 3.14 5.68 17.44
CA ARG A 279 2.89 4.50 16.59
C ARG A 279 3.83 3.36 16.99
N GLU A 280 3.27 2.34 17.62
CA GLU A 280 4.01 1.13 18.05
C GLU A 280 3.97 -0.01 17.04
N ASP A 281 3.05 0.04 16.08
CA ASP A 281 2.82 -0.91 14.99
C ASP A 281 3.88 -0.83 13.88
N THR A 282 4.56 0.30 13.77
CA THR A 282 5.60 0.57 12.78
C THR A 282 7.00 0.13 13.24
N ALA A 283 7.83 -0.34 12.31
CA ALA A 283 9.19 -0.73 12.63
C ALA A 283 10.06 0.48 13.05
N LYS A 284 10.97 0.24 13.99
CA LYS A 284 11.97 1.23 14.44
C LYS A 284 13.37 0.71 14.09
N ILE A 285 13.97 1.26 13.04
CA ILE A 285 15.31 0.87 12.58
C ILE A 285 16.08 2.12 12.14
N GLY A 286 17.36 2.21 12.49
CA GLY A 286 18.19 3.36 12.16
C GLY A 286 17.73 4.63 12.88
N SER A 287 17.91 5.78 12.25
CA SER A 287 17.44 7.07 12.78
C SER A 287 15.91 7.05 12.94
N THR A 288 15.41 7.32 14.13
CA THR A 288 13.97 7.30 14.44
C THR A 288 13.58 8.62 15.10
N PRO A 289 13.28 9.68 14.31
CA PRO A 289 12.89 10.98 14.85
C PRO A 289 11.48 10.94 15.47
N THR A 290 11.24 11.80 16.46
CA THR A 290 9.86 12.16 16.84
C THR A 290 9.23 13.02 15.73
N PRO A 291 7.88 13.14 15.68
CA PRO A 291 7.20 14.01 14.73
C PRO A 291 7.79 15.43 14.64
N ILE A 292 8.01 16.10 15.77
CA ILE A 292 8.58 17.45 15.79
C ILE A 292 10.05 17.47 15.35
N GLN A 293 10.85 16.47 15.71
CA GLN A 293 12.23 16.35 15.20
C GLN A 293 12.23 16.23 13.67
N GLY A 294 11.32 15.44 13.10
CA GLY A 294 11.13 15.34 11.65
C GLY A 294 10.83 16.70 11.01
N MET A 295 9.87 17.46 11.56
CA MET A 295 9.52 18.80 11.07
C MET A 295 10.70 19.78 11.11
N ARG A 296 11.47 19.78 12.21
CA ARG A 296 12.67 20.61 12.38
C ARG A 296 13.78 20.24 11.40
N MET A 297 14.08 18.94 11.24
CA MET A 297 15.07 18.48 10.25
C MET A 297 14.65 18.85 8.82
N GLY A 298 13.34 18.78 8.50
CA GLY A 298 12.82 19.24 7.22
C GLY A 298 13.03 20.73 6.96
N MET A 299 13.23 21.53 8.01
CA MET A 299 13.59 22.95 7.96
C MET A 299 15.11 23.20 8.12
N ALA A 300 15.94 22.18 7.90
CA ALA A 300 17.39 22.24 8.03
C ALA A 300 17.91 22.56 9.44
N MET A 301 17.14 22.21 10.47
CA MET A 301 17.60 22.32 11.86
C MET A 301 18.30 21.04 12.29
N GLU A 302 19.49 21.17 12.88
CA GLU A 302 20.22 20.06 13.50
C GLU A 302 19.39 19.41 14.62
N GLN A 303 19.28 18.09 14.62
CA GLN A 303 18.58 17.32 15.66
C GLN A 303 19.41 16.13 16.11
N GLU A 304 19.39 15.83 17.41
CA GLU A 304 19.82 14.54 17.94
C GLU A 304 18.60 13.61 18.04
N VAL A 305 18.60 12.53 17.24
CA VAL A 305 17.47 11.59 17.15
C VAL A 305 17.88 10.22 17.71
N SER A 306 16.90 9.43 18.14
CA SER A 306 17.20 8.08 18.63
C SER A 306 17.65 7.18 17.48
N GLU A 307 18.67 6.35 17.72
CA GLU A 307 19.12 5.32 16.78
C GLU A 307 18.68 3.94 17.28
N TYR A 308 17.94 3.19 16.45
CA TYR A 308 17.47 1.84 16.74
C TYR A 308 18.20 0.80 15.90
N ARG A 309 18.32 -0.42 16.43
CA ARG A 309 18.74 -1.61 15.68
C ARG A 309 17.77 -2.75 15.87
N LEU A 310 17.66 -3.58 14.84
CA LEU A 310 16.94 -4.83 14.93
C LEU A 310 17.81 -5.85 15.69
N GLY A 311 17.34 -6.28 16.86
CA GLY A 311 17.93 -7.37 17.63
C GLY A 311 17.09 -8.64 17.52
N LYS A 312 17.52 -9.74 18.15
CA LYS A 312 16.85 -11.06 18.06
C LYS A 312 15.39 -11.10 18.54
N THR A 313 14.99 -10.17 19.40
CA THR A 313 13.63 -10.05 19.96
C THR A 313 12.90 -8.83 19.41
N GLY A 314 13.39 -8.25 18.31
CA GLY A 314 12.86 -7.03 17.70
C GLY A 314 13.71 -5.77 17.92
N PRO A 315 13.17 -4.60 17.56
CA PRO A 315 13.84 -3.31 17.67
C PRO A 315 14.23 -2.94 19.11
N HIS A 316 15.45 -2.42 19.28
CA HIS A 316 15.89 -1.80 20.53
C HIS A 316 16.69 -0.53 20.25
N LYS A 317 16.61 0.43 21.18
CA LYS A 317 17.38 1.68 21.10
C LYS A 317 18.86 1.36 21.33
N LYS A 318 19.69 1.66 20.33
CA LYS A 318 21.15 1.53 20.41
C LYS A 318 21.81 2.77 21.01
N GLY A 319 21.25 3.96 20.73
CA GLY A 319 21.83 5.23 21.16
C GLY A 319 21.10 6.42 20.54
N SER A 320 21.87 7.47 20.23
CA SER A 320 21.43 8.63 19.45
C SER A 320 22.37 8.84 18.26
N VAL A 321 21.85 9.53 17.24
CA VAL A 321 22.61 10.02 16.09
C VAL A 321 22.25 11.48 15.84
N THR A 322 23.24 12.32 15.55
CA THR A 322 23.03 13.72 15.20
C THR A 322 22.88 13.85 13.69
N ILE A 323 21.75 14.40 13.25
CA ILE A 323 21.48 14.70 11.84
C ILE A 323 21.61 16.21 11.64
N LYS A 324 22.41 16.62 10.64
CA LYS A 324 22.70 18.03 10.33
C LYS A 324 22.39 18.34 8.86
N PRO A 325 21.11 18.56 8.52
CA PRO A 325 20.73 18.85 7.14
C PRO A 325 21.23 20.25 6.76
N GLY A 326 21.83 20.39 5.58
CA GLY A 326 22.25 21.67 5.02
C GLY A 326 21.16 22.37 4.18
N ARG A 327 20.07 21.66 3.86
CA ARG A 327 18.97 22.15 3.01
C ARG A 327 17.61 21.72 3.58
N LYS A 328 16.58 22.52 3.26
CA LYS A 328 15.18 22.25 3.60
C LYS A 328 14.58 21.27 2.59
N CYS A 329 13.65 20.41 3.01
CA CYS A 329 12.88 19.55 2.11
C CYS A 329 11.55 20.18 1.66
N TRP A 330 11.51 21.53 1.61
CA TRP A 330 10.36 22.31 1.19
C TRP A 330 10.73 23.09 -0.07
N LEU A 331 9.89 23.02 -1.10
CA LEU A 331 10.09 23.75 -2.36
C LEU A 331 10.27 25.23 -2.07
N THR A 332 11.27 25.87 -2.67
CA THR A 332 11.50 27.31 -2.60
C THR A 332 10.94 28.07 -3.81
N GLN A 333 10.62 27.32 -4.87
CA GLN A 333 9.98 27.79 -6.09
C GLN A 333 9.06 26.69 -6.60
N GLU A 334 7.99 27.07 -7.28
CA GLU A 334 7.12 26.08 -7.91
C GLU A 334 7.86 25.34 -9.01
N ASP A 335 7.47 24.10 -9.22
CA ASP A 335 7.87 23.36 -10.39
C ASP A 335 7.10 23.86 -11.60
N PRO A 336 7.77 24.47 -12.60
CA PRO A 336 7.10 25.03 -13.76
C PRO A 336 6.34 23.99 -14.59
N ARG A 337 6.66 22.69 -14.44
CA ARG A 337 5.93 21.61 -15.13
C ARG A 337 4.46 21.56 -14.73
N TRP A 338 4.13 21.93 -13.49
CA TRP A 338 2.79 21.74 -12.93
C TRP A 338 1.97 23.02 -12.84
N GLU A 339 2.58 24.19 -13.08
CA GLU A 339 1.92 25.50 -13.12
C GLU A 339 1.05 25.80 -11.88
N PHE A 340 1.42 25.25 -10.73
CA PHE A 340 0.68 25.45 -9.50
C PHE A 340 0.75 26.90 -9.04
N VAL A 341 -0.39 27.41 -8.57
CA VAL A 341 -0.48 28.73 -7.94
C VAL A 341 -0.93 28.54 -6.50
N ARG A 342 -0.05 28.89 -5.54
CA ARG A 342 -0.34 28.84 -4.11
C ARG A 342 -1.33 29.91 -3.71
N GLY A 343 -2.24 29.58 -2.80
CA GLY A 343 -2.99 30.56 -2.05
C GLY A 343 -2.05 31.48 -1.26
N ALA A 344 -2.46 32.74 -1.06
CA ALA A 344 -1.63 33.77 -0.42
C ALA A 344 -1.14 33.41 1.00
N GLU A 345 -1.89 32.54 1.69
CA GLU A 345 -1.55 32.06 3.04
C GLU A 345 -0.63 30.83 3.05
N TRP A 346 -0.24 30.28 1.90
CA TRP A 346 0.63 29.10 1.81
C TRP A 346 1.93 29.40 1.06
N PRO A 347 2.86 30.16 1.66
CA PRO A 347 4.14 30.45 1.03
C PRO A 347 5.02 29.20 0.94
N LEU A 348 5.86 29.17 -0.09
CA LEU A 348 6.91 28.19 -0.29
C LEU A 348 8.11 28.41 0.65
N GLY A 349 8.94 27.39 0.81
CA GLY A 349 10.19 27.41 1.57
C GLY A 349 10.04 27.25 3.09
N GLU A 350 8.80 27.09 3.57
CA GLU A 350 8.46 26.97 4.98
C GLU A 350 7.69 25.67 5.28
N CYS A 351 7.84 25.17 6.50
CA CYS A 351 7.10 24.01 6.95
C CYS A 351 5.61 24.36 7.13
N LEU A 352 4.73 23.63 6.44
CA LEU A 352 3.30 23.90 6.51
C LEU A 352 2.74 23.69 7.94
N TRP A 353 3.35 22.84 8.76
CA TRP A 353 2.92 22.67 10.15
C TRP A 353 3.31 23.88 11.02
N ALA A 354 4.45 24.52 10.74
CA ALA A 354 4.80 25.80 11.37
C ALA A 354 3.84 26.92 10.93
N LEU A 355 3.45 26.94 9.64
CA LEU A 355 2.44 27.86 9.11
C LEU A 355 1.08 27.77 9.83
N HIS A 356 0.73 26.59 10.32
CA HIS A 356 -0.48 26.34 11.11
C HIS A 356 -0.30 26.51 12.62
N GLY A 357 0.87 27.02 13.07
CA GLY A 357 1.14 27.29 14.48
C GLY A 357 1.30 26.01 15.32
N VAL A 358 1.68 24.89 14.70
CA VAL A 358 2.02 23.66 15.43
C VAL A 358 3.33 23.85 16.19
N TRP A 359 4.28 24.55 15.58
CA TRP A 359 5.59 24.87 16.13
C TRP A 359 6.13 26.16 15.52
N ASP A 360 7.10 26.81 16.16
CA ASP A 360 7.72 28.04 15.67
C ASP A 360 8.99 27.73 14.86
N SER A 361 9.02 28.11 13.57
CA SER A 361 10.14 27.82 12.67
C SER A 361 11.40 28.66 12.91
N LYS A 362 11.35 29.69 13.77
CA LYS A 362 12.50 30.53 14.12
C LYS A 362 13.15 30.06 15.42
N THR A 363 12.35 29.75 16.44
CA THR A 363 12.84 29.32 17.76
C THR A 363 12.98 27.80 17.85
N GLY A 364 12.27 27.06 17.01
CA GLY A 364 12.16 25.60 17.08
C GLY A 364 11.16 25.12 18.15
N GLU A 365 10.47 25.99 18.87
CA GLU A 365 9.56 25.63 19.96
C GLU A 365 8.34 24.86 19.46
N LEU A 366 7.97 23.76 20.13
CA LEU A 366 6.71 23.05 19.88
C LEU A 366 5.57 23.78 20.60
N LEU A 367 4.64 24.35 19.84
CA LEU A 367 3.56 25.20 20.38
C LEU A 367 2.30 24.38 20.70
N GLN A 368 2.01 23.34 19.91
CA GLN A 368 0.82 22.50 20.05
C GLN A 368 1.18 21.01 19.88
N LYS A 369 1.50 20.35 20.99
CA LYS A 369 1.91 18.93 20.99
C LYS A 369 0.80 17.97 20.54
N ASP A 370 -0.46 18.32 20.73
CA ASP A 370 -1.65 17.50 20.48
C ASP A 370 -2.47 18.01 19.31
N TYR A 371 -1.90 18.86 18.45
CA TYR A 371 -2.60 19.56 17.35
C TYR A 371 -3.50 18.64 16.54
N PHE A 372 -2.99 17.49 16.10
CA PHE A 372 -3.71 16.57 15.22
C PHE A 372 -4.79 15.75 15.92
N HIS A 373 -4.66 15.49 17.22
CA HIS A 373 -5.71 14.87 18.01
C HIS A 373 -6.81 15.88 18.37
N LYS A 374 -6.42 17.10 18.73
CA LYS A 374 -7.33 18.16 19.18
C LYS A 374 -8.34 18.59 18.11
N VAL A 375 -7.95 18.52 16.84
CA VAL A 375 -8.81 18.92 15.71
C VAL A 375 -9.67 17.76 15.16
N MET A 376 -9.62 16.59 15.79
CA MET A 376 -10.46 15.46 15.38
C MET A 376 -11.95 15.78 15.55
N PRO A 377 -12.81 15.37 14.60
CA PRO A 377 -14.23 15.62 14.68
C PRO A 377 -14.88 14.74 15.77
N TYR A 378 -15.86 15.29 16.49
CA TYR A 378 -16.71 14.52 17.42
C TYR A 378 -17.88 13.85 16.73
N THR A 379 -18.26 14.34 15.54
CA THR A 379 -19.34 13.77 14.75
C THR A 379 -18.96 13.73 13.28
N SER A 380 -19.53 12.77 12.55
CA SER A 380 -19.33 12.60 11.13
C SER A 380 -20.59 12.04 10.49
N PRO A 381 -21.02 12.55 9.31
CA PRO A 381 -22.18 12.02 8.61
C PRO A 381 -21.98 10.59 8.11
N VAL A 382 -20.73 10.11 8.09
CA VAL A 382 -20.39 8.76 7.64
C VAL A 382 -20.24 7.77 8.79
N ALA A 383 -20.08 8.24 10.03
CA ALA A 383 -19.97 7.41 11.22
C ALA A 383 -21.33 6.87 11.66
N THR A 384 -21.34 5.76 12.39
CA THR A 384 -22.57 5.21 12.96
C THR A 384 -23.19 6.13 14.01
N LYS A 385 -24.49 5.98 14.27
CA LYS A 385 -25.17 6.70 15.36
C LYS A 385 -24.45 6.47 16.70
N LYS A 386 -24.12 5.22 17.00
CA LYS A 386 -23.38 4.83 18.21
C LYS A 386 -22.01 5.49 18.31
N GLU A 387 -21.29 5.66 17.21
CA GLU A 387 -20.01 6.38 17.21
C GLU A 387 -20.19 7.88 17.43
N ASN A 388 -21.20 8.49 16.80
CA ASN A 388 -21.52 9.92 16.97
C ASN A 388 -22.03 10.28 18.38
N GLU A 389 -22.58 9.31 19.12
CA GLU A 389 -23.07 9.48 20.51
C GLU A 389 -22.00 9.17 21.57
N GLN A 390 -20.81 8.71 21.19
CA GLN A 390 -19.72 8.42 22.13
C GLN A 390 -19.06 9.70 22.69
N ASP A 391 -18.64 9.63 23.96
CA ASP A 391 -17.84 10.67 24.58
C ASP A 391 -16.40 10.64 24.04
N GLY A 392 -16.11 11.50 23.06
CA GLY A 392 -14.76 11.70 22.55
C GLY A 392 -14.71 12.01 21.05
N PRO A 393 -13.53 12.34 20.51
CA PRO A 393 -13.35 12.47 19.07
C PRO A 393 -13.48 11.12 18.37
N LEU A 394 -14.05 11.13 17.16
CA LEU A 394 -14.08 9.98 16.27
C LEU A 394 -12.67 9.58 15.83
N SER A 395 -12.49 8.29 15.54
CA SER A 395 -11.23 7.81 14.99
C SER A 395 -11.05 8.20 13.51
N PHE A 396 -9.83 8.10 13.00
CA PHE A 396 -9.48 8.28 11.59
C PHE A 396 -10.32 7.37 10.69
N VAL A 397 -10.50 6.10 11.10
CA VAL A 397 -11.28 5.10 10.36
C VAL A 397 -12.75 5.53 10.25
N SER A 398 -13.35 5.94 11.36
CA SER A 398 -14.79 6.28 11.46
C SER A 398 -15.12 7.68 10.91
N SER A 399 -14.11 8.48 10.59
CA SER A 399 -14.28 9.83 10.04
C SER A 399 -13.74 9.92 8.62
N TYR A 400 -12.44 10.16 8.47
CA TYR A 400 -11.81 10.49 7.20
C TYR A 400 -11.74 9.31 6.23
N TRP A 401 -11.34 8.12 6.71
CA TRP A 401 -11.21 6.95 5.84
C TRP A 401 -12.57 6.48 5.34
N GLN A 402 -13.58 6.41 6.21
CA GLN A 402 -14.93 6.00 5.80
C GLN A 402 -15.54 6.97 4.77
N ALA A 403 -15.29 8.27 4.92
CA ALA A 403 -15.73 9.27 3.93
C ALA A 403 -15.04 9.08 2.57
N PHE A 404 -13.74 8.76 2.57
CA PHE A 404 -13.00 8.40 1.36
C PHE A 404 -13.55 7.11 0.73
N HIS A 405 -13.78 6.06 1.53
CA HIS A 405 -14.29 4.76 1.06
C HIS A 405 -15.70 4.85 0.47
N GLN A 406 -16.57 5.68 1.05
CA GLN A 406 -17.90 5.95 0.48
C GLN A 406 -17.81 6.61 -0.90
N GLN A 407 -16.94 7.62 -1.06
CA GLN A 407 -16.71 8.26 -2.36
C GLN A 407 -16.07 7.30 -3.37
N TRP A 408 -15.14 6.45 -2.92
CA TRP A 408 -14.54 5.40 -3.74
C TRP A 408 -15.59 4.42 -4.25
N THR A 409 -16.44 3.91 -3.35
CA THR A 409 -17.53 2.99 -3.71
C THR A 409 -18.51 3.65 -4.68
N ALA A 410 -18.85 4.92 -4.47
CA ALA A 410 -19.67 5.68 -5.42
C ALA A 410 -19.00 5.82 -6.79
N THR A 411 -17.67 5.95 -6.84
CA THR A 411 -16.90 6.02 -8.10
C THR A 411 -16.91 4.69 -8.84
N ILE A 412 -16.71 3.55 -8.15
CA ILE A 412 -16.88 2.22 -8.75
C ILE A 412 -18.28 2.10 -9.37
N ARG A 413 -19.33 2.48 -8.64
CA ARG A 413 -20.72 2.32 -9.09
C ARG A 413 -21.11 3.19 -10.29
N LYS A 414 -20.33 4.23 -10.62
CA LYS A 414 -20.50 4.97 -11.89
C LYS A 414 -20.11 4.15 -13.12
N HIS A 415 -19.23 3.16 -12.95
CA HIS A 415 -18.58 2.45 -14.05
C HIS A 415 -18.79 0.93 -14.03
N SER A 416 -19.10 0.37 -12.86
CA SER A 416 -19.39 -1.06 -12.70
C SER A 416 -20.59 -1.33 -11.81
N ARG A 417 -21.47 -2.20 -12.29
CA ARG A 417 -22.65 -2.70 -11.59
C ARG A 417 -22.35 -3.95 -10.76
N THR A 418 -21.30 -4.69 -11.11
CA THR A 418 -21.05 -6.04 -10.57
C THR A 418 -19.77 -6.15 -9.75
N ALA A 419 -18.79 -5.26 -9.93
CA ALA A 419 -17.53 -5.36 -9.23
C ALA A 419 -17.71 -5.16 -7.71
N ILE A 420 -17.08 -6.02 -6.91
CA ILE A 420 -17.11 -5.92 -5.45
C ILE A 420 -16.20 -4.76 -5.00
N ALA A 421 -16.68 -3.92 -4.09
CA ALA A 421 -15.87 -2.89 -3.44
C ALA A 421 -15.24 -3.47 -2.16
N PHE A 422 -13.92 -3.60 -2.12
CA PHE A 422 -13.24 -4.10 -0.93
C PHE A 422 -13.10 -3.01 0.14
N ILE A 423 -13.37 -3.39 1.40
CA ILE A 423 -13.11 -2.62 2.61
C ILE A 423 -11.68 -2.97 3.04
N GLN A 424 -10.77 -2.01 2.92
CA GLN A 424 -9.37 -2.14 3.30
C GLN A 424 -8.97 -0.93 4.16
N PRO A 425 -9.20 -1.00 5.49
CA PRO A 425 -8.75 0.04 6.42
C PRO A 425 -7.23 -0.08 6.65
N CYS A 426 -6.70 0.74 7.57
CA CYS A 426 -5.30 0.64 7.99
C CYS A 426 -4.94 -0.80 8.41
N VAL A 427 -3.69 -1.21 8.19
CA VAL A 427 -3.22 -2.57 8.52
C VAL A 427 -3.54 -2.89 9.98
N PHE A 428 -4.09 -4.08 10.22
CA PHE A 428 -4.56 -4.60 11.51
C PHE A 428 -5.70 -3.81 12.19
N SER A 429 -6.15 -2.67 11.64
CA SER A 429 -7.32 -1.97 12.16
C SER A 429 -8.60 -2.71 11.74
N PRO A 430 -9.59 -2.85 12.64
CA PRO A 430 -10.89 -3.38 12.25
C PRO A 430 -11.55 -2.41 11.25
N PRO A 431 -12.41 -2.92 10.34
CA PRO A 431 -13.24 -2.07 9.49
C PRO A 431 -14.23 -1.27 10.35
N PRO A 432 -14.74 -0.13 9.85
CA PRO A 432 -15.77 0.61 10.57
C PRO A 432 -17.02 -0.26 10.75
N PRO A 433 -17.80 -0.05 11.83
CA PRO A 433 -19.06 -0.76 12.03
C PRO A 433 -20.03 -0.54 10.86
N ARG A 434 -20.80 -1.58 10.51
CA ARG A 434 -21.71 -1.55 9.35
C ARG A 434 -23.14 -1.12 9.69
N GLU A 435 -23.42 -0.73 10.94
CA GLU A 435 -24.72 -0.19 11.31
C GLU A 435 -25.04 1.02 10.41
N ASN A 436 -26.27 1.12 9.94
CA ASN A 436 -26.68 2.25 9.12
C ASN A 436 -26.45 3.55 9.94
N PRO A 437 -25.68 4.53 9.42
CA PRO A 437 -25.43 5.81 10.09
C PRO A 437 -26.69 6.52 10.59
N GLN A 438 -27.83 6.26 9.95
CA GLN A 438 -29.13 6.86 10.24
C GLN A 438 -30.17 5.88 10.80
N ALA A 439 -29.81 4.64 11.13
CA ALA A 439 -30.78 3.71 11.71
C ALA A 439 -31.27 4.24 13.07
N ASP A 440 -32.57 4.51 13.13
CA ASP A 440 -33.28 4.68 14.37
C ASP A 440 -33.75 3.30 14.84
N ASP A 441 -33.11 2.77 15.89
CA ASP A 441 -33.51 1.52 16.56
C ASP A 441 -34.97 1.53 17.05
N SER A 442 -35.65 2.69 17.05
CA SER A 442 -37.06 2.81 17.41
C SER A 442 -38.06 2.54 16.27
N LEU A 443 -37.59 2.35 15.02
CA LEU A 443 -38.44 1.97 13.90
C LEU A 443 -38.38 0.45 13.66
N HIS A 444 -39.28 -0.27 14.32
CA HIS A 444 -39.63 -1.64 13.95
C HIS A 444 -40.04 -1.73 12.48
N GLU A 445 -39.39 -2.67 11.79
CA GLU A 445 -39.64 -3.18 10.42
C GLU A 445 -39.75 -2.13 9.29
N PRO A 446 -38.96 -2.26 8.21
CA PRO A 446 -39.20 -1.46 7.02
C PRO A 446 -40.60 -1.77 6.47
N ARG A 447 -41.43 -0.72 6.29
CA ARG A 447 -42.74 -0.84 5.67
C ARG A 447 -42.60 -1.42 4.27
N HIS A 448 -43.51 -2.33 3.94
CA HIS A 448 -43.50 -3.22 2.77
C HIS A 448 -43.64 -2.54 1.39
N ASP A 449 -43.65 -1.20 1.31
CA ASP A 449 -44.23 -0.48 0.17
C ASP A 449 -43.25 0.31 -0.72
N ASP A 450 -41.94 0.32 -0.44
CA ASP A 450 -40.94 1.07 -1.23
C ASP A 450 -40.17 0.21 -2.29
N ALA A 451 -40.66 -1.00 -2.59
CA ALA A 451 -40.05 -1.87 -3.60
C ALA A 451 -40.45 -1.48 -5.03
N ILE A 452 -39.48 -1.12 -5.88
CA ILE A 452 -39.65 -1.04 -7.33
C ILE A 452 -39.70 -2.48 -7.88
N PRO A 453 -40.74 -2.87 -8.63
CA PRO A 453 -40.83 -4.23 -9.15
C PRO A 453 -39.85 -4.45 -10.30
N ASP A 454 -38.97 -5.44 -10.17
CA ASP A 454 -38.22 -6.00 -11.29
C ASP A 454 -39.11 -6.97 -12.11
N THR A 455 -38.81 -7.07 -13.41
CA THR A 455 -39.58 -7.79 -14.43
C THR A 455 -39.68 -9.32 -14.25
N ASP A 456 -39.15 -9.87 -13.16
CA ASP A 456 -39.15 -11.31 -12.85
C ASP A 456 -39.98 -11.68 -11.60
N GLY A 457 -40.48 -10.71 -10.83
CA GLY A 457 -41.31 -10.97 -9.66
C GLY A 457 -40.56 -11.32 -8.38
N SER A 458 -39.23 -11.34 -8.37
CA SER A 458 -38.45 -11.31 -7.13
C SER A 458 -38.47 -9.90 -6.52
N ARG A 459 -38.96 -9.80 -5.28
CA ARG A 459 -38.97 -8.56 -4.49
C ARG A 459 -37.68 -8.48 -3.70
N THR A 460 -36.75 -7.59 -4.07
CA THR A 460 -35.58 -7.27 -3.25
C THR A 460 -35.56 -5.79 -2.91
N ASN A 461 -35.39 -5.46 -1.63
CA ASN A 461 -35.25 -4.07 -1.18
C ASN A 461 -33.99 -3.45 -1.80
N SER A 462 -34.10 -2.24 -2.37
CA SER A 462 -32.99 -1.55 -3.06
C SER A 462 -31.79 -1.21 -2.15
N THR A 463 -31.99 -1.27 -0.82
CA THR A 463 -30.93 -1.16 0.20
C THR A 463 -30.11 -2.45 0.35
N ASP A 464 -30.72 -3.63 0.14
CA ASP A 464 -30.02 -4.92 0.21
C ASP A 464 -29.06 -5.13 -0.97
N GLU A 465 -29.39 -4.63 -2.17
CA GLU A 465 -28.49 -4.73 -3.33
C GLU A 465 -27.20 -3.93 -3.17
N LYS A 466 -27.28 -2.74 -2.56
CA LYS A 466 -26.08 -1.90 -2.31
C LYS A 466 -25.12 -2.54 -1.31
N HIS A 467 -25.62 -3.42 -0.44
CA HIS A 467 -24.81 -4.09 0.59
C HIS A 467 -24.24 -5.44 0.13
N ARG A 468 -24.68 -5.98 -1.02
CA ARG A 468 -24.25 -7.29 -1.56
C ARG A 468 -22.86 -7.30 -2.20
N LEU A 469 -22.36 -6.16 -2.70
CA LEU A 469 -21.10 -6.08 -3.45
C LEU A 469 -19.97 -5.45 -2.62
N ILE A 470 -19.80 -5.95 -1.41
CA ILE A 470 -18.74 -5.53 -0.49
C ILE A 470 -18.05 -6.77 0.09
N ALA A 471 -16.73 -6.72 0.24
CA ALA A 471 -15.96 -7.74 0.94
C ALA A 471 -14.85 -7.08 1.77
N TYR A 472 -14.36 -7.79 2.78
CA TYR A 472 -13.28 -7.31 3.63
C TYR A 472 -11.92 -7.81 3.12
N SER A 473 -10.93 -6.91 3.06
CA SER A 473 -9.60 -7.22 2.54
C SER A 473 -8.46 -6.78 3.48
N PRO A 474 -8.31 -7.42 4.66
CA PRO A 474 -7.17 -7.16 5.53
C PRO A 474 -5.90 -7.81 4.99
N HIS A 475 -4.75 -7.39 5.52
CA HIS A 475 -3.46 -8.00 5.23
C HIS A 475 -2.91 -8.73 6.45
N TYR A 476 -2.07 -9.74 6.20
CA TYR A 476 -1.43 -10.49 7.26
C TYR A 476 -0.03 -10.95 6.88
N TYR A 477 0.94 -10.54 7.69
CA TYR A 477 2.29 -11.10 7.67
C TYR A 477 2.68 -11.55 9.07
N ASP A 478 3.45 -12.62 9.17
CA ASP A 478 4.13 -12.95 10.42
C ASP A 478 5.29 -11.97 10.63
N GLY A 479 5.06 -10.98 11.50
CA GLY A 479 6.00 -9.88 11.70
C GLY A 479 7.39 -10.33 12.12
N LEU A 480 7.52 -11.41 12.89
CA LEU A 480 8.84 -11.94 13.26
C LEU A 480 9.58 -12.53 12.06
N THR A 481 8.88 -13.33 11.24
CA THR A 481 9.46 -13.95 10.05
C THR A 481 9.89 -12.91 9.03
N VAL A 482 9.04 -11.91 8.74
CA VAL A 482 9.36 -10.85 7.78
C VAL A 482 10.53 -9.98 8.26
N MET A 483 10.48 -9.53 9.53
CA MET A 483 11.52 -8.63 10.06
C MET A 483 12.89 -9.31 10.16
N HIS A 484 12.96 -10.58 10.56
CA HIS A 484 14.23 -11.29 10.73
C HIS A 484 14.66 -12.09 9.49
N ARG A 485 13.79 -12.23 8.48
CA ARG A 485 13.95 -13.18 7.37
C ARG A 485 14.30 -14.57 7.88
N HIS A 486 13.57 -15.04 8.90
CA HIS A 486 13.81 -16.32 9.54
C HIS A 486 12.51 -16.91 10.08
N TRP A 487 12.23 -18.18 9.79
CA TRP A 487 11.07 -18.87 10.33
C TRP A 487 11.31 -19.36 11.75
N HIS A 488 10.60 -18.77 12.71
CA HIS A 488 10.70 -19.16 14.13
C HIS A 488 9.73 -20.30 14.48
N GLU A 489 10.10 -21.55 14.19
CA GLU A 489 9.23 -22.72 14.45
C GLU A 489 8.92 -22.94 15.95
N ARG A 490 9.80 -22.50 16.86
CA ARG A 490 9.70 -22.82 18.29
C ARG A 490 9.12 -21.72 19.16
N TRP A 491 9.04 -20.50 18.65
CA TRP A 491 8.45 -19.39 19.39
C TRP A 491 7.97 -18.31 18.43
N ASN A 492 6.93 -17.58 18.82
CA ASN A 492 6.38 -16.46 18.05
C ASN A 492 5.64 -15.50 19.01
N ALA A 493 5.03 -14.44 18.48
CA ALA A 493 4.19 -13.51 19.21
C ALA A 493 2.83 -13.34 18.51
N ASP A 494 1.78 -13.20 19.31
CA ASP A 494 0.45 -12.79 18.86
C ASP A 494 0.44 -11.26 18.65
N VAL A 495 1.02 -10.82 17.53
CA VAL A 495 1.22 -9.40 17.20
C VAL A 495 -0.12 -8.70 17.02
N VAL A 496 -1.06 -9.29 16.28
CA VAL A 496 -2.39 -8.68 16.07
C VAL A 496 -3.12 -8.55 17.41
N GLY A 497 -3.09 -9.57 18.27
CA GLY A 497 -3.68 -9.48 19.60
C GLY A 497 -3.00 -8.44 20.49
N LEU A 498 -1.68 -8.26 20.37
CA LEU A 498 -0.94 -7.23 21.12
C LEU A 498 -1.36 -5.82 20.68
N LEU A 499 -1.43 -5.58 19.37
CA LEU A 499 -1.85 -4.30 18.80
C LEU A 499 -3.32 -3.98 19.14
N ARG A 500 -4.17 -5.01 19.27
CA ARG A 500 -5.59 -4.86 19.64
C ARG A 500 -5.86 -4.92 21.14
N GLY A 501 -4.82 -4.89 21.98
CA GLY A 501 -4.98 -4.85 23.43
C GLY A 501 -5.55 -6.13 24.07
N HIS A 502 -5.57 -7.25 23.34
CA HIS A 502 -5.97 -8.56 23.89
C HIS A 502 -4.95 -9.11 24.89
N HIS A 503 -3.75 -8.53 24.92
CA HIS A 503 -2.66 -8.87 25.83
C HIS A 503 -2.30 -7.68 26.70
N LYS A 504 -2.24 -7.89 28.02
CA LYS A 504 -1.84 -6.84 28.98
C LYS A 504 -0.37 -6.45 28.85
N THR A 505 0.47 -7.35 28.35
CA THR A 505 1.92 -7.16 28.21
C THR A 505 2.45 -7.89 26.97
N LYS A 506 3.63 -7.50 26.48
CA LYS A 506 4.35 -8.22 25.42
C LYS A 506 4.62 -9.69 25.78
N VAL A 507 4.89 -9.96 27.06
CA VAL A 507 5.14 -11.32 27.56
C VAL A 507 3.91 -12.22 27.43
N THR A 508 2.71 -11.70 27.69
CA THR A 508 1.46 -12.47 27.51
C THR A 508 1.12 -12.76 26.04
N GLY A 509 1.68 -11.98 25.12
CA GLY A 509 1.60 -12.24 23.68
C GLY A 509 2.57 -13.31 23.17
N LEU A 510 3.57 -13.72 23.97
CA LEU A 510 4.56 -14.73 23.57
C LEU A 510 3.92 -16.11 23.43
N ARG A 511 4.36 -16.87 22.44
CA ARG A 511 3.90 -18.23 22.13
C ARG A 511 5.13 -19.12 21.99
N VAL A 512 5.16 -20.23 22.72
CA VAL A 512 6.31 -21.14 22.76
C VAL A 512 5.86 -22.55 22.41
N GLY A 513 6.63 -23.22 21.57
CA GLY A 513 6.33 -24.55 21.04
C GLY A 513 5.66 -24.48 19.66
N LYS A 514 6.02 -25.41 18.79
CA LYS A 514 5.56 -25.49 17.39
C LYS A 514 4.05 -25.38 17.23
N ASP A 515 3.31 -26.16 18.00
CA ASP A 515 1.84 -26.18 17.91
C ASP A 515 1.24 -24.84 18.33
N ASN A 516 1.84 -24.17 19.32
CA ASN A 516 1.39 -22.87 19.79
C ASN A 516 1.73 -21.75 18.80
N VAL A 517 2.86 -21.84 18.09
CA VAL A 517 3.20 -20.92 16.99
C VAL A 517 2.15 -21.03 15.89
N ARG A 518 1.83 -22.25 15.45
CA ARG A 518 0.80 -22.47 14.41
C ARG A 518 -0.59 -22.01 14.86
N LYS A 519 -0.98 -22.32 16.10
CA LYS A 519 -2.23 -21.83 16.69
C LYS A 519 -2.28 -20.31 16.78
N ALA A 520 -1.15 -19.65 17.04
CA ALA A 520 -1.10 -18.20 17.11
C ALA A 520 -1.25 -17.55 15.73
N ILE A 521 -0.61 -18.10 14.70
CA ILE A 521 -0.80 -17.63 13.31
C ILE A 521 -2.26 -17.85 12.89
N GLY A 522 -2.79 -19.06 13.09
CA GLY A 522 -4.20 -19.37 12.79
C GLY A 522 -5.18 -18.48 13.56
N GLY A 523 -4.96 -18.27 14.85
CA GLY A 523 -5.80 -17.42 15.69
C GLY A 523 -5.79 -15.95 15.28
N GLN A 524 -4.64 -15.41 14.84
CA GLN A 524 -4.56 -14.05 14.31
C GLN A 524 -5.32 -13.92 12.98
N LEU A 525 -5.20 -14.89 12.09
CA LEU A 525 -5.99 -14.95 10.85
C LEU A 525 -7.49 -15.07 11.15
N GLY A 526 -7.88 -15.92 12.10
CA GLY A 526 -9.26 -16.05 12.55
C GLY A 526 -9.82 -14.78 13.17
N LEU A 527 -8.99 -14.02 13.90
CA LEU A 527 -9.37 -12.71 14.44
C LEU A 527 -9.66 -11.71 13.31
N LEU A 528 -8.81 -11.64 12.28
CA LEU A 528 -9.08 -10.84 11.09
C LEU A 528 -10.37 -11.31 10.39
N ALA A 529 -10.60 -12.61 10.26
CA ALA A 529 -11.85 -13.13 9.69
C ALA A 529 -13.09 -12.66 10.47
N SER A 530 -12.98 -12.60 11.80
CA SER A 530 -14.09 -12.24 12.70
C SER A 530 -14.42 -10.74 12.74
N ASP A 531 -13.57 -9.88 12.17
CA ASP A 531 -13.82 -8.43 12.13
C ASP A 531 -15.03 -8.06 11.26
N ALA A 532 -15.39 -8.92 10.31
CA ALA A 532 -16.43 -8.66 9.33
C ALA A 532 -17.28 -9.92 9.10
N PRO A 533 -18.00 -10.42 10.13
CA PRO A 533 -18.64 -11.74 10.08
C PRO A 533 -19.73 -11.85 9.00
N ASP A 534 -20.32 -10.72 8.61
CA ASP A 534 -21.45 -10.67 7.66
C ASP A 534 -21.03 -10.50 6.20
N ILE A 535 -19.72 -10.38 5.90
CA ILE A 535 -19.21 -10.25 4.52
C ILE A 535 -18.04 -11.21 4.27
N PRO A 536 -17.81 -11.62 3.02
CA PRO A 536 -16.66 -12.44 2.72
C PRO A 536 -15.35 -11.70 3.00
N THR A 537 -14.36 -12.44 3.50
CA THR A 537 -13.00 -11.93 3.78
C THR A 537 -12.00 -12.58 2.84
N LEU A 538 -11.12 -11.76 2.25
CA LEU A 538 -9.95 -12.16 1.49
C LEU A 538 -8.73 -11.50 2.08
N ILE A 539 -7.74 -12.27 2.53
CA ILE A 539 -6.46 -11.71 2.95
C ILE A 539 -5.74 -11.17 1.70
N GLY A 540 -5.74 -9.85 1.53
CA GLY A 540 -5.24 -9.18 0.31
C GLY A 540 -3.76 -9.42 0.08
N GLU A 541 -3.00 -9.53 1.17
CA GLU A 541 -1.58 -9.82 1.14
C GLU A 541 -1.19 -10.71 2.31
N MET A 542 -0.46 -11.77 1.99
CA MET A 542 0.24 -12.62 2.94
C MET A 542 1.39 -13.33 2.26
N GLY A 543 2.40 -13.75 3.01
CA GLY A 543 3.53 -14.46 2.43
C GLY A 543 4.71 -14.51 3.38
N ILE A 544 5.84 -14.95 2.83
CA ILE A 544 7.12 -15.02 3.53
C ILE A 544 8.23 -14.53 2.62
N PRO A 545 9.33 -13.97 3.16
CA PRO A 545 10.53 -13.75 2.39
C PRO A 545 11.07 -15.08 1.87
N PHE A 546 11.50 -15.15 0.62
CA PHE A 546 12.16 -16.30 0.01
C PHE A 546 13.67 -16.30 0.26
N ASN A 547 14.24 -15.16 0.64
CA ASN A 547 15.62 -15.02 1.08
C ASN A 547 15.83 -15.36 2.57
N LEU A 548 15.04 -16.29 3.15
CA LEU A 548 15.20 -16.73 4.54
C LEU A 548 16.64 -17.20 4.82
N ASP A 549 17.09 -16.96 6.05
CA ASP A 549 18.41 -17.41 6.54
C ASP A 549 19.56 -16.96 5.63
N ASP A 550 19.55 -15.68 5.24
CA ASP A 550 20.52 -15.11 4.30
C ASP A 550 20.55 -15.89 2.97
N SER A 551 19.37 -16.16 2.42
CA SER A 551 19.21 -16.88 1.14
C SER A 551 19.74 -18.32 1.14
N LYS A 552 19.78 -18.98 2.30
CA LYS A 552 20.32 -20.36 2.44
C LYS A 552 19.63 -21.37 1.53
N ALA A 553 18.36 -21.17 1.22
CA ALA A 553 17.61 -22.04 0.32
C ALA A 553 18.12 -21.97 -1.12
N TYR A 554 18.72 -20.86 -1.54
CA TYR A 554 19.11 -20.67 -2.93
C TYR A 554 20.23 -21.63 -3.35
N ARG A 555 20.09 -22.15 -4.58
CA ARG A 555 20.96 -23.20 -5.07
C ARG A 555 22.39 -22.69 -5.24
N LYS A 556 23.35 -23.39 -4.64
CA LYS A 556 24.79 -23.17 -4.88
C LYS A 556 25.12 -23.41 -6.35
N GLY A 557 25.84 -22.48 -6.97
CA GLY A 557 26.22 -22.55 -8.39
C GLY A 557 25.16 -22.03 -9.37
N VAL A 558 24.10 -21.40 -8.89
CA VAL A 558 23.22 -20.54 -9.70
C VAL A 558 23.80 -19.14 -9.75
N ASP A 559 23.72 -18.51 -10.91
CA ASP A 559 24.01 -17.10 -11.06
C ASP A 559 22.96 -16.27 -10.31
N PRO A 560 23.35 -15.42 -9.35
CA PRO A 560 22.40 -14.66 -8.54
C PRO A 560 21.59 -13.61 -9.32
N GLU A 561 22.11 -13.13 -10.46
CA GLU A 561 21.44 -12.13 -11.29
C GLU A 561 20.47 -12.81 -12.25
N SER A 562 20.90 -13.85 -12.95
CA SER A 562 20.09 -14.45 -14.01
C SER A 562 19.22 -15.62 -13.54
N GLY A 563 19.45 -16.14 -12.32
CA GLY A 563 18.80 -17.38 -11.83
C GLY A 563 19.23 -18.65 -12.58
N SER A 564 20.18 -18.54 -13.54
CA SER A 564 20.62 -19.65 -14.38
C SER A 564 21.70 -20.49 -13.70
N LEU A 565 21.77 -21.78 -14.01
CA LEU A 565 22.90 -22.61 -13.57
C LEU A 565 24.19 -22.12 -14.23
N ARG A 566 25.24 -21.86 -13.43
CA ARG A 566 26.55 -21.42 -13.93
C ARG A 566 27.19 -22.42 -14.92
N ASN A 567 26.75 -23.68 -14.92
CA ASN A 567 27.29 -24.77 -15.76
C ASN A 567 26.24 -25.46 -16.66
N GLY A 568 25.07 -24.86 -16.93
CA GLY A 568 24.22 -25.25 -18.07
C GLY A 568 23.51 -26.62 -18.10
N GLU A 569 23.70 -27.54 -17.15
CA GLU A 569 23.04 -28.85 -17.19
C GLU A 569 21.87 -28.99 -16.19
N CYS A 570 20.64 -28.85 -16.68
CA CYS A 570 19.48 -29.53 -16.09
C CYS A 570 19.35 -30.89 -16.78
N LYS A 571 19.83 -31.97 -16.16
CA LYS A 571 19.50 -33.31 -16.63
C LYS A 571 18.02 -33.56 -16.33
N GLY A 572 17.22 -33.62 -17.38
CA GLY A 572 15.79 -33.92 -17.30
C GLY A 572 15.55 -35.28 -16.66
N GLY A 573 14.59 -35.32 -15.74
CA GLY A 573 14.09 -36.53 -15.12
C GLY A 573 14.13 -36.46 -13.59
N GLY A 574 13.05 -35.96 -12.98
CA GLY A 574 12.60 -36.26 -11.60
C GLY A 574 13.56 -36.09 -10.42
N ASP A 575 14.83 -35.75 -10.62
CA ASP A 575 15.84 -35.74 -9.57
C ASP A 575 15.87 -34.36 -8.92
N THR A 576 15.25 -34.25 -7.73
CA THR A 576 15.25 -33.05 -6.87
C THR A 576 16.64 -32.74 -6.29
N LYS A 577 17.66 -33.55 -6.61
CA LYS A 577 19.08 -33.32 -6.32
C LYS A 577 19.61 -32.12 -7.10
N GLY A 578 19.16 -30.93 -6.73
CA GLY A 578 19.49 -29.68 -7.39
C GLY A 578 18.44 -28.58 -7.20
N ALA A 579 17.28 -28.88 -6.63
CA ALA A 579 16.41 -27.82 -6.11
C ALA A 579 17.04 -27.22 -4.84
N GLY A 580 16.82 -25.93 -4.61
CA GLY A 580 17.18 -25.30 -3.34
C GLY A 580 16.54 -26.00 -2.12
N ASP A 581 17.09 -25.81 -0.92
CA ASP A 581 16.47 -26.35 0.31
C ASP A 581 15.44 -25.36 0.86
N TYR A 582 14.18 -25.52 0.44
CA TYR A 582 13.05 -24.70 0.85
C TYR A 582 12.29 -25.26 2.06
N THR A 583 12.92 -26.11 2.88
CA THR A 583 12.25 -26.78 4.02
C THR A 583 11.61 -25.77 4.99
N GLU A 584 12.30 -24.68 5.32
CA GLU A 584 11.77 -23.66 6.24
C GLU A 584 10.65 -22.84 5.60
N HIS A 585 10.73 -22.56 4.29
CA HIS A 585 9.67 -21.90 3.54
C HIS A 585 8.38 -22.71 3.53
N VAL A 586 8.49 -24.02 3.28
CA VAL A 586 7.34 -24.93 3.31
C VAL A 586 6.70 -24.93 4.69
N LYS A 587 7.48 -25.00 5.78
CA LYS A 587 6.94 -24.96 7.15
C LYS A 587 6.21 -23.65 7.44
N ALA A 588 6.79 -22.52 7.04
CA ALA A 588 6.22 -21.20 7.30
C ALA A 588 4.93 -20.97 6.50
N LEU A 589 4.94 -21.28 5.20
CA LEU A 589 3.74 -21.19 4.35
C LEU A 589 2.64 -22.17 4.81
N ASP A 590 3.00 -23.41 5.15
CA ASP A 590 2.05 -24.39 5.67
C ASP A 590 1.38 -23.92 6.97
N ALA A 591 2.10 -23.22 7.86
CA ALA A 591 1.50 -22.65 9.06
C ALA A 591 0.46 -21.57 8.73
N MET A 592 0.72 -20.71 7.74
CA MET A 592 -0.23 -19.69 7.31
C MET A 592 -1.42 -20.29 6.55
N PHE A 593 -1.18 -21.21 5.62
CA PHE A 593 -2.24 -21.88 4.86
C PHE A 593 -3.17 -22.69 5.75
N ALA A 594 -2.62 -23.47 6.69
CA ALA A 594 -3.44 -24.19 7.66
C ALA A 594 -4.31 -23.24 8.50
N GLY A 595 -3.80 -22.05 8.84
CA GLY A 595 -4.58 -21.00 9.49
C GLY A 595 -5.72 -20.49 8.62
N CYS A 596 -5.46 -20.18 7.35
CA CYS A 596 -6.48 -19.75 6.39
C CYS A 596 -7.55 -20.83 6.17
N ASP A 597 -7.15 -22.09 6.04
CA ASP A 597 -8.06 -23.22 5.82
C ASP A 597 -8.94 -23.50 7.05
N ALA A 598 -8.38 -23.40 8.27
CA ALA A 598 -9.14 -23.55 9.51
C ALA A 598 -10.29 -22.52 9.66
N HIS A 599 -10.17 -21.37 8.99
CA HIS A 599 -11.15 -20.29 9.00
C HIS A 599 -11.87 -20.09 7.67
N LEU A 600 -11.65 -20.96 6.67
CA LEU A 600 -12.17 -20.82 5.30
C LEU A 600 -11.93 -19.43 4.69
N LEU A 601 -10.83 -18.79 5.08
CA LEU A 601 -10.42 -17.51 4.56
C LEU A 601 -10.05 -17.65 3.08
N ASN A 602 -10.14 -16.57 2.33
CA ASN A 602 -9.56 -16.45 0.99
C ASN A 602 -8.22 -15.72 1.08
N TYR A 603 -7.31 -15.88 0.11
CA TYR A 603 -6.05 -15.12 0.14
C TYR A 603 -5.45 -14.87 -1.24
N THR A 604 -4.62 -13.83 -1.30
CA THR A 604 -3.62 -13.61 -2.34
C THR A 604 -2.23 -13.55 -1.71
N LEU A 605 -1.31 -14.40 -2.20
CA LEU A 605 0.08 -14.36 -1.79
C LEU A 605 0.76 -13.10 -2.32
N TRP A 606 1.55 -12.43 -1.50
CA TRP A 606 2.54 -11.48 -1.96
C TRP A 606 3.87 -12.24 -2.08
N ALA A 607 4.39 -12.52 -3.29
CA ALA A 607 3.85 -12.11 -4.60
C ALA A 607 4.23 -13.06 -5.76
N TYR A 608 3.87 -12.71 -7.00
CA TYR A 608 4.42 -13.27 -8.23
C TYR A 608 5.05 -12.15 -9.06
N SER A 609 6.37 -12.23 -9.25
CA SER A 609 7.18 -11.30 -10.05
C SER A 609 8.04 -12.10 -11.03
N PRO A 610 7.75 -12.10 -12.35
CA PRO A 610 8.58 -12.75 -13.36
C PRO A 610 9.99 -12.18 -13.50
N ILE A 611 10.23 -10.96 -13.00
CA ILE A 611 11.56 -10.33 -13.01
C ILE A 611 12.37 -10.67 -11.76
N ASN A 612 11.83 -11.45 -10.81
CA ASN A 612 12.51 -11.76 -9.55
C ASN A 612 13.90 -12.39 -9.76
N THR A 613 14.88 -11.96 -8.97
CA THR A 613 16.25 -12.52 -8.97
C THR A 613 16.69 -12.89 -7.56
N HIS A 614 17.58 -13.86 -7.41
CA HIS A 614 18.11 -14.24 -6.09
C HIS A 614 18.92 -13.10 -5.42
N LYS A 615 19.43 -12.15 -6.21
CA LYS A 615 20.23 -11.03 -5.68
C LYS A 615 19.36 -9.86 -5.23
N TRP A 616 18.36 -9.50 -6.01
CA TRP A 616 17.56 -8.29 -5.79
C TRP A 616 16.11 -8.56 -5.42
N GLY A 617 15.73 -9.84 -5.30
CA GLY A 617 14.36 -10.28 -5.11
C GLY A 617 13.47 -9.69 -6.19
N ASP A 618 12.35 -9.07 -5.81
CA ASP A 618 11.36 -8.50 -6.73
C ASP A 618 11.74 -7.11 -7.24
N HIS A 619 13.00 -6.69 -7.01
CA HIS A 619 13.56 -5.40 -7.37
C HIS A 619 12.95 -4.18 -6.66
N TRP A 620 12.05 -4.41 -5.70
CA TRP A 620 11.44 -3.36 -4.89
C TRP A 620 11.92 -3.44 -3.44
N ASN A 621 12.64 -2.40 -3.02
CA ASN A 621 13.11 -2.17 -1.65
C ASN A 621 13.82 -3.36 -0.96
N GLY A 622 14.46 -4.22 -1.76
CA GLY A 622 15.18 -5.40 -1.29
C GLY A 622 14.26 -6.51 -0.76
N GLU A 623 12.97 -6.43 -1.07
CA GLU A 623 12.03 -7.51 -0.83
C GLU A 623 12.29 -8.67 -1.78
N ASP A 624 11.99 -9.86 -1.31
CA ASP A 624 12.11 -11.10 -2.05
C ASP A 624 10.97 -11.98 -1.61
N LEU A 625 9.75 -11.61 -2.00
CA LEU A 625 8.50 -12.27 -1.59
C LEU A 625 7.91 -13.10 -2.74
N SER A 626 8.54 -13.09 -3.91
CA SER A 626 8.03 -13.74 -5.12
C SER A 626 8.10 -15.27 -5.06
N ILE A 627 7.03 -15.93 -5.49
CA ILE A 627 6.98 -17.39 -5.68
C ILE A 627 7.45 -17.87 -7.07
N TYR A 628 8.01 -16.96 -7.88
CA TYR A 628 8.49 -17.22 -9.25
C TYR A 628 9.72 -18.12 -9.27
#